data_AF-A0A2D6Y7F4-F1
#
_entry.id   AF-A0A2D6Y7F4-F1
#
_cell.length_a   1.000
_cell.length_b   1.000
_cell.length_c   1.000
_cell.angle_alpha   90.00
_cell.angle_beta   90.00
_cell.angle_gamma   90.00
#
_symmetry.space_group_name_H-M   'P 1'
#
loop_
_entity.id
_entity.type
_entity.pdbx_description
1 polymer ?
#
loop_
_entity_poly.entity_id
_entity_poly.type
_entity_poly.pdbx_seq_one_letter_code
_entity_poly.pdbx_strand_id
1 'polypeptide(L)' 'MFRTIPALRRVSIYMVLSYIALITVNNSGYELENMWVIYAPMFVGVYIFSRWIDSKFSAVKPINEKDKAEQQ' A
#
# COMPACT_ATOMS: atom_id res chain seq x y z
N MET A 1 2.97 17.28 13.84
CA MET A 1 4.26 17.46 13.11
C MET A 1 4.50 16.37 12.06
N PHE A 2 3.45 15.87 11.38
CA PHE A 2 3.59 14.92 10.28
C PHE A 2 2.88 15.51 9.08
N ARG A 3 3.57 16.37 8.33
CA ARG A 3 3.14 16.67 6.96
C ARG A 3 3.06 15.31 6.27
N THR A 4 1.87 14.93 5.84
CA THR A 4 1.57 13.68 5.15
C THR A 4 2.31 13.67 3.82
N ILE A 5 3.59 13.26 3.85
CA ILE A 5 4.39 13.08 2.64
C ILE A 5 3.76 11.91 1.89
N PRO A 6 3.18 12.12 0.70
CA PRO A 6 2.46 11.06 -0.03
C PRO A 6 3.38 9.88 -0.38
N ALA A 7 4.68 10.13 -0.57
CA ALA A 7 5.68 9.08 -0.74
C ALA A 7 5.85 8.22 0.53
N LEU A 8 5.91 8.83 1.72
CA LEU A 8 6.07 8.11 2.98
C LEU A 8 4.88 7.19 3.25
N ARG A 9 3.66 7.66 2.96
CA ARG A 9 2.43 6.85 3.06
C ARG A 9 2.47 5.64 2.14
N ARG A 10 2.90 5.82 0.89
CA ARG A 10 3.03 4.71 -0.06
C ARG A 10 4.04 3.69 0.44
N VAL A 11 5.24 4.15 0.83
CA VAL A 11 6.29 3.27 1.34
C VAL A 11 5.82 2.51 2.57
N SER A 12 5.13 3.16 3.52
CA SER A 12 4.61 2.48 4.71
C SER A 12 3.57 1.40 4.38
N ILE A 13 2.67 1.66 3.41
CA ILE A 13 1.67 0.68 2.98
C ILE A 13 2.35 -0.56 2.39
N TYR A 14 3.32 -0.35 1.48
CA TYR A 14 4.06 -1.46 0.87
C TYR A 14 4.86 -2.25 1.91
N MET A 15 5.55 -1.56 2.83
CA MET A 15 6.32 -2.21 3.90
C MET A 15 5.45 -3.10 4.78
N VAL A 16 4.33 -2.56 5.30
CA VAL A 16 3.46 -3.31 6.22
C VAL A 16 2.84 -4.52 5.53
N LEU A 17 2.28 -4.34 4.32
CA LEU A 17 1.62 -5.44 3.61
C LEU A 17 2.60 -6.52 3.17
N SER A 18 3.79 -6.13 2.71
CA SER A 18 4.83 -7.10 2.34
C SER A 18 5.31 -7.89 3.56
N TYR A 19 5.49 -7.23 4.71
CA TYR A 19 5.92 -7.89 5.93
C TYR A 19 4.88 -8.87 6.47
N ILE A 20 3.60 -8.49 6.47
CA ILE A 20 2.50 -9.38 6.87
C ILE A 20 2.47 -10.62 5.97
N ALA A 21 2.52 -10.44 4.65
CA ALA A 21 2.49 -11.54 3.70
C ALA A 21 3.68 -12.52 3.90
N LEU A 22 4.89 -11.97 4.11
CA LEU A 22 6.08 -12.77 4.40
C LEU A 22 5.94 -13.56 5.70
N ILE A 23 5.46 -12.94 6.78
CA ILE A 23 5.20 -13.64 8.04
C ILE A 23 4.21 -14.77 7.84
N THR A 24 3.09 -14.53 7.15
CA THR A 24 2.06 -15.55 6.93
C THR A 24 2.62 -16.74 6.18
N VAL A 25 3.37 -16.51 5.09
CA VAL A 25 3.95 -17.60 4.28
C VAL A 25 5.09 -18.31 5.02
N ASN A 26 5.90 -17.59 5.80
CA ASN A 26 7.00 -18.20 6.54
C ASN A 26 6.49 -19.08 7.69
N ASN A 27 5.41 -18.65 8.37
CA ASN A 27 4.84 -19.39 9.51
C ASN A 27 3.79 -20.43 9.12
N SER A 28 3.44 -20.57 7.84
CA SER A 28 2.46 -21.56 7.39
C SER A 28 3.02 -22.98 7.29
N GLY A 29 4.33 -23.17 7.52
CA GLY A 29 4.98 -24.49 7.49
C GLY A 29 5.03 -25.12 6.09
N TYR A 30 4.91 -24.32 5.02
CA TYR A 30 4.97 -24.84 3.66
C TYR A 30 6.41 -25.20 3.28
N GLU A 31 6.67 -26.50 3.18
CA GLU A 31 7.92 -27.05 2.62
C GLU A 31 7.69 -27.48 1.17
N LEU A 32 7.34 -26.52 0.31
CA LEU A 32 7.21 -26.80 -1.11
C LEU A 32 8.59 -26.82 -1.77
N GLU A 33 8.84 -27.84 -2.58
CA GLU A 33 10.03 -27.91 -3.46
C GLU A 33 10.12 -26.68 -4.38
N ASN A 34 8.95 -26.16 -4.79
CA ASN A 34 8.81 -24.98 -5.63
C ASN A 34 8.15 -23.82 -4.88
N MET A 35 8.84 -23.22 -3.91
CA MET A 35 8.31 -22.08 -3.14
C MET A 35 7.87 -20.87 -3.99
N TRP A 36 8.40 -20.73 -5.22
CA TRP A 36 8.00 -19.66 -6.15
C TRP A 36 6.50 -19.67 -6.46
N VAL A 37 5.85 -20.84 -6.39
CA VAL A 37 4.41 -21.01 -6.61
C VAL A 37 3.59 -20.29 -5.54
N ILE A 38 4.14 -20.08 -4.33
CA ILE A 38 3.51 -19.27 -3.29
C ILE A 38 3.99 -17.82 -3.38
N TYR A 39 5.30 -17.59 -3.50
CA TYR A 39 5.84 -16.24 -3.46
C TYR A 39 5.38 -15.37 -4.64
N ALA A 40 5.31 -15.92 -5.86
CA ALA A 40 4.89 -15.16 -7.03
C ALA A 40 3.45 -14.60 -6.90
N PRO A 41 2.40 -15.42 -6.63
CA PRO A 41 1.06 -14.89 -6.42
C PRO A 41 0.96 -14.05 -5.14
N MET A 42 1.75 -14.33 -4.10
CA MET A 42 1.80 -13.49 -2.90
C MET A 42 2.21 -12.06 -3.25
N PHE A 43 3.29 -11.86 -4.02
CA PHE A 43 3.75 -10.52 -4.42
C PHE A 43 2.72 -9.79 -5.30
N VAL A 44 2.08 -10.51 -6.22
CA VAL A 44 0.98 -9.94 -7.03
C VAL A 44 -0.17 -9.48 -6.14
N GLY A 45 -0.55 -10.31 -5.16
CA GLY A 45 -1.57 -9.96 -4.16
C GLY A 45 -1.20 -8.70 -3.39
N VAL A 46 -0.01 -8.66 -2.80
CA VAL A 46 0.50 -7.49 -2.06
C VAL A 46 0.44 -6.23 -2.92
N TYR A 47 0.84 -6.30 -4.19
CA TYR A 47 0.78 -5.16 -5.10
C TYR A 47 -0.65 -4.65 -5.33
N ILE A 48 -1.58 -5.55 -5.65
CA ILE A 48 -2.99 -5.18 -5.89
C ILE A 48 -3.61 -4.56 -4.64
N PHE A 49 -3.42 -5.17 -3.46
CA PHE A 49 -3.93 -4.65 -2.20
C PHE A 49 -3.31 -3.30 -1.83
N SER A 50 -1.99 -3.16 -1.98
CA SER A 50 -1.29 -1.90 -1.75
C SER A 50 -1.83 -0.77 -2.64
N ARG A 51 -2.05 -1.07 -3.93
CA ARG A 51 -2.59 -0.13 -4.91
C ARG A 51 -4.03 0.26 -4.58
N TRP A 52 -4.86 -0.72 -4.19
CA TRP A 52 -6.24 -0.48 -3.78
C TRP A 52 -6.33 0.41 -2.53
N ILE A 53 -5.49 0.14 -1.53
CA ILE A 53 -5.40 0.93 -0.30
C ILE A 53 -4.94 2.35 -0.62
N ASP A 54 -3.82 2.55 -1.33
CA ASP A 54 -3.35 3.91 -1.68
C ASP A 54 -4.38 4.68 -2.52
N SER A 55 -5.14 4.01 -3.38
CA SER A 55 -6.24 4.63 -4.14
C SER A 55 -7.37 5.14 -3.24
N LYS A 56 -7.73 4.44 -2.16
CA LYS A 56 -8.75 4.90 -1.21
C LYS A 56 -8.31 6.15 -0.45
N PHE A 57 -7.03 6.23 -0.07
CA PHE A 57 -6.47 7.37 0.67
C PHE A 57 -6.04 8.56 -0.20
N SER A 58 -5.92 8.37 -1.52
CA SER A 58 -5.60 9.45 -2.47
C SER A 58 -6.83 10.25 -2.91
N ALA A 59 -8.04 9.86 -2.52
CA ALA A 59 -9.28 10.56 -2.82
C ALA A 59 -9.46 11.90 -2.06
N VAL A 60 -8.51 12.29 -1.20
CA VAL A 60 -8.52 13.60 -0.55
C VAL A 60 -8.09 14.66 -1.57
N LYS A 61 -9.12 15.24 -2.19
CA LYS A 61 -9.07 16.32 -3.18
C LYS A 61 -8.18 17.48 -2.70
N PRO A 62 -7.29 18.03 -3.53
CA PRO A 62 -6.65 19.31 -3.21
C PRO A 62 -7.73 20.37 -3.06
N ILE A 63 -7.69 21.12 -1.96
CA ILE A 63 -8.52 22.32 -1.80
C ILE A 63 -8.16 23.23 -2.97
N ASN A 64 -9.10 23.42 -3.89
CA ASN A 64 -8.89 24.26 -5.06
C ASN A 64 -8.75 25.70 -4.57
N GLU A 65 -7.65 26.36 -4.94
CA GLU A 65 -7.42 27.80 -4.71
C GLU A 65 -8.53 28.70 -5.29
N LYS A 66 -9.42 28.16 -6.13
CA LYS A 66 -10.57 28.86 -6.68
C LYS A 66 -11.57 29.32 -5.61
N ASP A 67 -11.63 28.66 -4.46
CA ASP A 67 -12.54 29.06 -3.37
C ASP A 67 -12.07 30.32 -2.63
N LYS A 68 -10.81 30.76 -2.82
CA LYS A 68 -10.30 32.03 -2.26
C LYS A 68 -10.65 33.24 -3.12
N ALA A 69 -10.91 33.06 -4.42
CA ALA A 69 -11.16 34.16 -5.35
C ALA A 69 -12.63 34.62 -5.36
N GLU A 70 -13.55 33.82 -4.81
CA GLU A 70 -14.98 34.16 -4.71
C GLU A 70 -15.35 34.84 -3.37
N GLN A 71 -14.39 35.00 -2.45
CA GLN A 71 -14.59 35.67 -1.14
C GLN A 71 -13.88 37.03 -1.03
N GLN A 72 -13.40 37.59 -2.15
CA GLN A 72 -12.84 38.96 -2.22
C GLN A 72 -13.70 39.87 -3.08
#